data_AF-A0A3N4LZV4-F1
#
_entry.id   AF-A0A3N4LZV4-F1
#
_cell.length_a   1.000
_cell.length_b   1.000
_cell.length_c   1.000
_cell.angle_alpha   90.00
_cell.angle_beta   90.00
_cell.angle_gamma   90.00
#
_symmetry.space_group_name_H-M   'P 1'
#
loop_
_entity.id
_entity.type
_entity.pdbx_description
1 polymer ?
#
loop_
_entity_poly.entity_id
_entity_poly.type
_entity_poly.pdbx_seq_one_letter_code
_entity_poly.pdbx_strand_id
1 'polypeptide(L)'
;MPDSTPCSPTDTSGDPCIPPDLPPNFSKWNREHVRVFLQANQEDYGLDEEDIDYIYGNKIMGRDFAKLTEEKLVTFYKLPFGVASRIYELITTLTKPLQRVDTLVTEKNTQCTFSSLCLGNLLILVWDSAV
;
A
#
# COMPACT_ATOMS: atom_id res chain seq x y z
N MET A 1 -11.88 20.31 16.23
CA MET A 1 -11.02 20.21 15.05
C MET A 1 -10.97 18.74 14.69
N PRO A 2 -11.32 18.31 13.45
CA PRO A 2 -11.14 16.92 13.10
C PRO A 2 -9.64 16.61 13.09
N ASP A 3 -9.27 15.62 13.89
CA ASP A 3 -7.93 15.07 14.01
C ASP A 3 -7.57 14.38 12.69
N SER A 4 -6.67 15.00 11.93
CA SER A 4 -6.14 14.42 10.70
C SER A 4 -4.91 13.57 11.01
N THR A 5 -5.05 12.59 11.90
CA THR A 5 -4.01 11.58 12.12
C THR A 5 -4.05 10.59 10.94
N PRO A 6 -3.03 10.53 10.07
CA PRO A 6 -3.15 9.77 8.81
C PRO A 6 -3.05 8.25 8.98
N CYS A 7 -2.57 7.76 10.12
CA CYS A 7 -2.52 6.34 10.47
C CYS A 7 -2.69 6.23 11.99
N SER A 8 -3.78 5.59 12.46
CA SER A 8 -3.88 5.18 13.86
C SER A 8 -3.03 3.92 14.06
N PRO A 9 -2.26 3.81 15.16
CA PRO A 9 -1.47 2.63 15.49
C PRO A 9 -2.41 1.54 16.04
N THR A 10 -3.31 1.03 15.23
CA THR A 10 -4.07 -0.18 15.58
C THR A 10 -4.58 -0.84 14.32
N ASP A 11 -3.72 -1.64 13.70
CA ASP A 11 -4.12 -2.97 13.24
C ASP A 11 -2.87 -3.75 12.87
N THR A 12 -2.75 -4.94 13.45
CA THR A 12 -1.71 -5.95 13.21
C THR A 12 -1.79 -6.44 11.75
N SER A 13 -1.37 -5.61 10.81
CA SER A 13 -1.01 -5.99 9.45
C SER A 13 0.38 -5.41 9.23
N GLY A 14 1.37 -6.24 8.89
CA GLY A 14 2.76 -5.82 8.64
C GLY A 14 2.94 -4.96 7.37
N ASP A 15 1.95 -4.12 7.08
CA ASP A 15 1.90 -3.23 5.93
C ASP A 15 2.33 -1.82 6.36
N PRO A 16 3.26 -1.17 5.64
CA PRO A 16 3.67 0.21 5.88
C PRO A 16 2.50 1.18 5.81
N CYS A 17 2.45 2.13 6.73
CA CYS A 17 1.56 3.28 6.67
C CYS A 17 1.91 4.15 5.45
N ILE A 18 0.93 4.38 4.57
CA ILE A 18 1.07 5.31 3.44
C ILE A 18 0.09 6.47 3.65
N PRO A 19 0.58 7.68 3.99
CA PRO A 19 -0.29 8.84 4.16
C PRO A 19 -1.13 9.12 2.90
N PRO A 20 -2.42 9.48 3.05
CA PRO A 20 -3.36 9.64 1.94
C PRO A 20 -3.01 10.80 1.00
N ASP A 21 -2.24 11.77 1.50
CA ASP A 21 -1.80 12.95 0.74
C ASP A 21 -0.60 12.65 -0.17
N LEU A 22 0.02 11.47 -0.06
CA LEU A 22 1.13 11.09 -0.93
C LEU A 22 0.62 10.62 -2.30
N PRO A 23 1.35 10.92 -3.40
CA PRO A 23 1.00 10.42 -4.72
C PRO A 23 0.89 8.88 -4.71
N PRO A 24 -0.12 8.27 -5.36
CA PRO A 24 -0.30 6.82 -5.34
C PRO A 24 0.85 6.06 -6.03
N ASN A 25 1.56 6.73 -6.94
CA ASN A 25 2.73 6.18 -7.59
C ASN A 25 4.00 6.66 -6.86
N PHE A 26 4.66 5.76 -6.14
CA PHE A 26 5.89 6.06 -5.42
C PHE A 26 7.01 6.61 -6.33
N SER A 27 7.04 6.24 -7.61
CA SER A 27 8.07 6.74 -8.55
C SER A 27 7.94 8.24 -8.81
N LYS A 28 6.78 8.84 -8.49
CA LYS A 28 6.54 10.30 -8.58
C LYS A 28 6.84 11.03 -7.26
N TRP A 29 7.30 10.34 -6.23
CA TRP A 29 7.60 10.98 -4.96
C TRP A 29 8.81 11.90 -5.10
N ASN A 30 8.64 13.15 -4.64
CA ASN A 30 9.74 14.05 -4.42
C ASN A 30 10.42 13.69 -3.08
N ARG A 31 11.48 14.42 -2.75
CA ARG A 31 12.24 14.24 -1.50
C ARG A 31 11.37 14.38 -0.25
N GLU A 32 10.42 15.31 -0.25
CA GLU A 32 9.54 15.57 0.89
C GLU A 32 8.55 14.42 1.08
N HIS A 33 8.00 13.88 0.00
CA HIS A 33 7.13 12.70 0.05
C HIS A 33 7.84 11.49 0.66
N VAL A 34 9.12 11.27 0.33
CA VAL A 34 9.93 10.20 0.95
C VAL A 34 10.10 10.46 2.45
N ARG A 35 10.36 11.71 2.86
CA ARG A 35 10.49 12.09 4.27
C ARG A 35 9.19 11.83 5.04
N VAL A 36 8.07 12.32 4.53
CA VAL A 36 6.74 12.16 5.13
C VAL A 36 6.39 10.67 5.28
N PHE A 37 6.71 9.85 4.27
CA PHE A 37 6.51 8.41 4.36
C PHE A 37 7.36 7.77 5.48
N LEU A 38 8.64 8.11 5.59
CA LEU A 38 9.50 7.58 6.64
C LEU A 38 9.05 8.03 8.04
N GLN A 39 8.64 9.28 8.19
CA GLN A 39 8.08 9.82 9.44
C GLN A 39 6.79 9.11 9.85
N ALA A 40 5.92 8.82 8.88
CA ALA A 40 4.67 8.10 9.13
C ALA A 40 4.89 6.64 9.59
N ASN A 41 6.07 6.08 9.36
CA ASN A 41 6.45 4.72 9.76
C ASN A 41 7.54 4.73 10.85
N GLN A 42 7.81 5.88 11.45
CA GLN A 42 8.97 6.07 12.33
C GLN A 42 8.90 5.19 13.57
N GLU A 43 7.76 5.17 14.26
CA GLU A 43 7.55 4.40 15.48
C GLU A 43 7.55 2.89 15.20
N ASP A 44 6.77 2.46 14.20
CA ASP A 44 6.61 1.04 13.84
C ASP A 44 7.91 0.38 13.39
N TYR A 45 8.77 1.14 12.70
CA TYR A 45 10.07 0.66 12.22
C TYR A 45 11.23 1.13 13.10
N GLY A 46 10.97 1.77 14.25
CA GLY A 46 11.97 2.28 15.19
C GLY A 46 13.08 3.09 14.52
N LEU A 47 12.72 3.99 13.62
CA LEU A 47 13.63 4.91 12.94
C LEU A 47 13.84 6.14 13.81
N ASP A 48 15.07 6.64 13.87
CA ASP A 48 15.34 7.90 14.54
C ASP A 48 15.20 9.07 13.55
N GLU A 49 14.89 10.26 14.05
CA GLU A 49 14.76 11.45 13.21
C GLU A 49 16.09 11.76 12.47
N GLU A 50 17.22 11.44 13.09
CA GLU A 50 18.55 11.55 12.49
C GLU A 50 18.71 10.66 11.24
N ASP A 51 18.18 9.43 11.28
CA ASP A 51 18.21 8.50 10.14
C ASP A 51 17.40 9.04 8.96
N ILE A 52 16.21 9.57 9.27
CA ILE A 52 15.29 10.16 8.29
C ILE A 52 15.92 11.40 7.66
N ASP A 53 16.48 12.28 8.46
CA ASP A 53 17.15 13.50 8.01
C ASP A 53 18.41 13.18 7.19
N TYR A 54 19.09 12.07 7.46
CA TYR A 54 20.21 11.62 6.64
C TYR A 54 19.76 11.17 5.23
N ILE A 55 18.71 10.34 5.15
CA ILE A 55 18.11 9.94 3.87
C ILE A 55 17.59 11.16 3.11
N TYR A 56 16.91 12.07 3.82
CA TYR A 56 16.51 13.34 3.26
C TYR A 56 17.73 14.07 2.72
N GLY A 57 18.76 14.32 3.54
CA GLY A 57 20.04 14.97 3.22
C GLY A 57 20.66 14.57 1.88
N ASN A 58 20.58 13.28 1.54
CA ASN A 58 21.10 12.70 0.31
C ASN A 58 20.25 12.94 -0.96
N LYS A 59 19.17 13.72 -0.87
CA LYS A 59 18.30 14.13 -1.98
C LYS A 59 17.68 12.94 -2.73
N ILE A 60 17.36 11.87 -2.01
CA ILE A 60 16.74 10.68 -2.58
C ILE A 60 15.28 10.99 -2.97
N MET A 61 14.94 10.71 -4.22
CA MET A 61 13.56 10.78 -4.73
C MET A 61 12.93 9.39 -4.77
N GLY A 62 11.61 9.27 -4.93
CA GLY A 62 10.92 7.98 -4.88
C GLY A 62 11.43 6.93 -5.88
N ARG A 63 11.77 7.34 -7.11
CA ARG A 63 12.38 6.45 -8.12
C ARG A 63 13.74 5.89 -7.71
N ASP A 64 14.48 6.64 -6.89
CA ASP A 64 15.82 6.30 -6.43
C ASP A 64 15.71 5.50 -5.14
N PHE A 65 14.78 5.88 -4.27
CA PHE A 65 14.38 5.19 -3.05
C PHE A 65 14.03 3.72 -3.32
N ALA A 66 13.22 3.46 -4.35
CA ALA A 66 12.85 2.10 -4.75
C ALA A 66 14.00 1.23 -5.29
N LYS A 67 15.16 1.84 -5.59
CA LYS A 67 16.36 1.14 -6.07
C LYS A 67 17.43 0.98 -4.98
N LEU A 68 17.13 1.46 -3.76
CA LEU A 68 18.01 1.26 -2.62
C LEU A 68 17.92 -0.20 -2.19
N THR A 69 19.08 -0.78 -1.98
CA THR A 69 19.25 -2.10 -1.39
C THR A 69 19.82 -1.92 0.01
N GLU A 70 19.59 -2.89 0.89
CA GLU A 70 20.22 -2.92 2.22
C GLU A 70 21.74 -2.70 2.14
N GLU A 71 22.41 -3.37 1.19
CA GLU A 71 23.85 -3.19 0.94
C GLU A 71 24.22 -1.73 0.61
N LYS A 72 23.42 -1.04 -0.22
CA LYS A 72 23.67 0.36 -0.55
C LYS A 72 23.48 1.26 0.66
N LEU A 73 22.45 1.00 1.45
CA LEU A 73 22.15 1.73 2.70
C LEU A 73 23.30 1.62 3.70
N VAL A 74 23.89 0.43 3.85
CA VAL A 74 25.07 0.25 4.71
C VAL A 74 26.34 0.84 4.08
N THR A 75 26.58 0.58 2.79
CA THR A 75 27.90 0.85 2.18
C THR A 75 28.07 2.31 1.77
N PHE A 76 27.07 2.90 1.11
CA PHE A 76 27.16 4.26 0.57
C PHE A 76 26.55 5.27 1.52
N TYR A 77 25.48 4.89 2.21
CA TYR A 77 24.79 5.77 3.16
C TYR A 77 25.30 5.60 4.59
N LYS A 78 26.15 4.61 4.88
CA LYS A 78 26.76 4.41 6.20
C LYS A 78 25.73 4.26 7.33
N LEU A 79 24.52 3.82 7.00
CA LEU A 79 23.49 3.57 8.00
C LEU A 79 23.86 2.32 8.82
N PRO A 80 23.53 2.31 10.12
CA PRO A 80 23.63 1.10 10.92
C PRO A 80 22.85 -0.03 10.27
N PHE A 81 23.37 -1.26 10.34
CA PHE A 81 22.76 -2.42 9.69
C PHE A 81 21.27 -2.58 10.03
N GLY A 82 20.89 -2.43 11.31
CA GLY A 82 19.50 -2.54 11.73
C GLY A 82 18.59 -1.46 11.12
N VAL A 83 19.07 -0.22 10.97
CA VAL A 83 18.32 0.87 10.32
C VAL A 83 18.20 0.58 8.81
N ALA A 84 19.30 0.20 8.17
CA ALA A 84 19.33 -0.16 6.76
C ALA A 84 18.35 -1.29 6.42
N SER A 85 18.28 -2.32 7.28
CA SER A 85 17.39 -3.46 7.11
C SER A 85 15.91 -3.05 7.15
N ARG A 86 15.52 -2.22 8.13
CA ARG A 86 14.13 -1.75 8.32
C ARG A 86 13.68 -0.81 7.21
N ILE A 87 14.56 0.08 6.75
CA ILE A 87 14.29 0.93 5.57
C ILE A 87 14.16 0.07 4.30
N TYR A 88 15.01 -0.95 4.15
CA TYR A 88 14.90 -1.86 3.01
C TYR A 88 13.58 -2.64 3.04
N GLU A 89 13.14 -3.10 4.22
CA GLU A 89 11.83 -3.75 4.39
C GLU A 89 10.69 -2.84 3.92
N LEU A 90 10.66 -1.57 4.35
CA LEU A 90 9.71 -0.56 3.87
C LEU A 90 9.69 -0.45 2.34
N ILE A 91 10.87 -0.37 1.71
CA ILE A 91 11.00 -0.28 0.25
C ILE A 91 10.46 -1.53 -0.43
N THR A 92 10.77 -2.73 0.09
CA THR A 92 10.29 -3.98 -0.50
C THR A 92 8.78 -4.08 -0.43
N THR A 93 8.15 -3.60 0.64
CA THR A 93 6.69 -3.65 0.75
C THR A 93 5.99 -2.62 -0.13
N LEU A 94 6.61 -1.45 -0.38
CA LEU A 94 6.12 -0.48 -1.37
C LEU A 94 6.21 -0.96 -2.82
N THR A 95 7.21 -1.80 -3.13
CA THR A 95 7.50 -2.27 -4.49
C THR A 95 6.89 -3.63 -4.81
N LYS A 96 6.47 -4.39 -3.79
CA LYS A 96 5.58 -5.54 -3.99
C LYS A 96 4.35 -5.06 -4.74
N PRO A 97 3.94 -5.75 -5.82
CA PRO A 97 2.66 -5.47 -6.45
C PRO A 97 1.59 -5.72 -5.40
N LEU A 98 1.08 -4.64 -4.81
CA LEU A 98 -0.10 -4.69 -3.98
C LEU A 98 -1.17 -5.38 -4.83
N GLN A 99 -1.57 -6.58 -4.43
CA GLN A 99 -2.93 -7.05 -4.70
C GLN A 99 -3.86 -6.15 -3.87
N ARG A 100 -3.93 -4.86 -4.23
CA ARG A 100 -5.07 -4.03 -3.87
C ARG A 100 -6.21 -4.63 -4.66
N VAL A 101 -6.93 -5.53 -4.01
CA VAL A 101 -8.30 -5.85 -4.38
C VAL A 101 -9.01 -4.51 -4.26
N ASP A 102 -9.10 -3.83 -5.40
CA ASP A 102 -9.93 -2.65 -5.56
C ASP A 102 -11.34 -3.11 -5.20
N THR A 103 -11.71 -2.96 -3.93
CA THR A 103 -13.10 -2.92 -3.53
C THR A 103 -13.63 -1.57 -4.00
N LEU A 104 -13.71 -1.42 -5.32
CA LEU A 104 -14.62 -0.48 -5.94
C LEU A 104 -16.01 -1.04 -5.64
N VAL A 105 -16.55 -0.66 -4.48
CA VAL A 105 -17.99 -0.43 -4.36
C VAL A 105 -18.31 0.68 -5.36
N THR A 106 -18.45 0.30 -6.62
CA THR A 106 -19.26 1.02 -7.59
C THR A 106 -20.51 0.19 -7.73
N GLU A 107 -21.44 0.44 -6.82
CA GLU A 107 -22.84 0.14 -6.99
C GLU A 107 -23.32 0.88 -8.25
N LYS A 108 -23.17 0.24 -9.40
CA LYS A 108 -23.93 0.56 -10.61
C LYS A 108 -24.80 -0.64 -10.92
N ASN A 109 -25.96 -0.59 -10.27
CA ASN A 109 -27.21 -1.16 -10.73
C ASN A 109 -27.34 -1.03 -12.25
N THR A 110 -27.08 -2.12 -12.97
CA THR A 110 -27.64 -2.35 -14.31
C THR A 110 -28.01 -3.82 -14.42
N GLN A 111 -29.18 -4.13 -13.87
CA GLN A 111 -30.21 -4.94 -14.49
C GLN A 111 -29.72 -5.77 -15.70
N CYS A 112 -29.39 -7.05 -15.47
CA CYS A 112 -29.41 -8.06 -16.52
C CYS A 112 -30.86 -8.22 -17.00
N THR A 113 -31.29 -7.38 -17.94
CA THR A 113 -32.53 -7.61 -18.67
C THR A 113 -32.32 -8.82 -19.56
N PHE A 114 -32.87 -9.93 -19.09
CA PHE A 114 -33.28 -11.07 -19.88
C PHE A 114 -33.89 -10.64 -21.22
N SER A 115 -33.23 -10.97 -22.32
CA SER A 115 -33.87 -11.38 -23.57
C SER A 115 -32.81 -11.70 -24.61
N SER A 116 -32.59 -12.99 -24.91
CA SER A 116 -32.96 -13.52 -26.22
C SER A 116 -32.46 -14.97 -26.38
N LEU A 117 -33.43 -15.89 -26.43
CA LEU A 117 -33.43 -17.12 -27.21
C LEU A 117 -32.50 -18.28 -26.78
N CYS A 118 -32.94 -19.01 -25.76
CA CYS A 118 -32.97 -20.47 -25.85
C CYS A 118 -34.42 -20.94 -25.76
N LEU A 119 -35.10 -20.97 -26.90
CA LEU A 119 -36.36 -21.68 -27.08
C LEU A 119 -36.06 -23.18 -27.03
N GLY A 120 -36.60 -23.88 -26.03
CA GLY A 120 -36.47 -25.33 -25.96
C GLY A 120 -36.93 -25.91 -24.62
N ASN A 121 -38.24 -26.07 -24.50
CA ASN A 121 -38.95 -26.99 -23.59
C ASN A 121 -39.05 -26.65 -22.09
N LEU A 122 -40.29 -26.22 -21.79
CA LEU A 122 -41.18 -26.80 -20.78
C LEU A 122 -40.81 -26.57 -19.31
N LEU A 123 -41.42 -25.50 -18.77
CA LEU A 123 -41.72 -25.32 -17.35
C LEU A 123 -42.32 -26.60 -16.77
N ILE A 124 -41.65 -27.22 -15.80
CA ILE A 124 -42.31 -27.97 -14.74
C ILE A 124 -41.80 -27.43 -13.40
N LEU A 125 -42.64 -26.59 -12.78
CA LEU A 125 -42.61 -26.35 -11.36
C LEU A 125 -43.24 -27.57 -10.69
N VAL A 126 -42.46 -28.39 -9.99
CA VAL A 126 -43.03 -29.29 -8.97
C VAL A 126 -42.16 -29.27 -7.72
N TRP A 127 -42.88 -29.03 -6.63
CA TRP A 127 -42.49 -29.01 -5.23
C TRP A 127 -41.72 -30.24 -4.77
N ASP A 128 -40.82 -30.00 -3.82
CA ASP A 128 -40.23 -30.97 -2.92
C ASP A 128 -41.31 -31.63 -2.03
N SER A 129 -41.35 -32.97 -1.97
CA SER A 129 -41.90 -33.76 -0.84
C SER A 129 -41.64 -35.26 -0.98
N ALA A 130 -40.71 -35.75 -0.15
CA ALA A 130 -40.75 -36.97 0.67
C ALA A 130 -41.60 -38.19 0.24
N VAL A 131 -40.91 -39.30 -0.08
CA VAL A 131 -40.81 -40.60 0.64
C VAL A 131 -40.28 -41.67 -0.32
#